data_AF-A0A3L6V5T0-F1
#
_entry.id   AF-A0A3L6V5T0-F1
#
_cell.length_a   1.000
_cell.length_b   1.000
_cell.length_c   1.000
_cell.angle_alpha   90.00
_cell.angle_beta   90.00
_cell.angle_gamma   90.00
#
_symmetry.space_group_name_H-M   'P 1'
#
loop_
_entity.id
_entity.type
_entity.pdbx_description
1 polymer ?
#
loop_
_entity_poly.entity_id
_entity_poly.type
_entity_poly.pdbx_seq_one_letter_code
_entity_poly.pdbx_strand_id
1 'polypeptide(L)'
;MHREIVFFRKAIVHIVENEDGEIDRLELSNLRDGTNKVSEVRALVDQLLQQKWLAFSIFNDDQITLGIRAFLELSVFIRGLGVLECMICHADVLQVLPNSSMMCRLP
;
A
#
# COMPACT_ATOMS: atom_id res chain seq x y z
N MET A 1 18.35 -7.83 1.25
CA MET A 1 18.00 -7.22 -0.05
C MET A 1 16.93 -7.96 -0.84
N HIS A 2 17.14 -9.18 -1.37
CA HIS A 2 16.11 -9.78 -2.26
C HIS A 2 14.77 -10.07 -1.55
N ARG A 3 14.82 -10.47 -0.27
CA ARG A 3 13.62 -10.81 0.53
C ARG A 3 12.75 -9.60 0.88
N GLU A 4 13.36 -8.46 1.19
CA GLU A 4 12.64 -7.22 1.53
C GLU A 4 11.86 -6.71 0.31
N ILE A 5 12.47 -6.79 -0.88
CA ILE A 5 11.81 -6.44 -2.15
C ILE A 5 10.65 -7.39 -2.44
N VAL A 6 10.82 -8.70 -2.22
CA VAL A 6 9.74 -9.68 -2.40
C VAL A 6 8.59 -9.42 -1.42
N PHE A 7 8.89 -9.14 -0.15
CA PHE A 7 7.89 -8.76 0.84
C PHE A 7 7.14 -7.49 0.42
N PHE A 8 7.87 -6.44 0.03
CA PHE A 8 7.26 -5.18 -0.37
C PHE A 8 6.39 -5.33 -1.63
N ARG A 9 6.83 -6.14 -2.60
CA ARG A 9 6.00 -6.47 -3.77
C ARG A 9 4.72 -7.20 -3.38
N LYS A 10 4.78 -8.17 -2.46
CA LYS A 10 3.58 -8.85 -1.94
C LYS A 10 2.64 -7.87 -1.25
N ALA A 11 3.18 -6.95 -0.46
CA ALA A 11 2.40 -5.91 0.21
C ALA A 11 1.69 -5.00 -0.80
N ILE A 12 2.39 -4.55 -1.85
CA ILE A 12 1.77 -3.73 -2.90
C ILE A 12 0.61 -4.47 -3.56
N VAL A 13 0.82 -5.73 -3.95
CA VAL A 13 -0.23 -6.53 -4.61
C VAL A 13 -1.44 -6.69 -3.70
N HIS A 14 -1.26 -7.06 -2.42
CA HIS A 14 -2.38 -7.19 -1.48
C HIS A 14 -3.14 -5.87 -1.27
N ILE A 15 -2.42 -4.76 -1.13
CA ILE A 15 -3.06 -3.45 -0.94
C ILE A 15 -3.85 -3.03 -2.18
N VAL A 16 -3.32 -3.29 -3.38
CA VAL A 16 -4.00 -2.96 -4.65
C VAL A 16 -5.22 -3.84 -4.90
N GLU A 17 -5.14 -5.13 -4.57
CA GLU A 17 -6.24 -6.09 -4.75
C GLU A 17 -7.34 -5.95 -3.69
N ASN A 18 -7.05 -5.30 -2.57
CA ASN A 18 -8.03 -4.99 -1.52
C ASN A 18 -9.00 -3.88 -2.00
N GLU A 19 -10.30 -4.07 -1.78
CA GLU A 19 -11.34 -3.15 -2.24
C GLU A 19 -11.19 -1.72 -1.66
N ASP A 20 -10.68 -1.61 -0.44
CA ASP A 20 -10.48 -0.35 0.29
C ASP A 20 -9.08 0.23 0.08
N GLY A 21 -8.20 -0.47 -0.64
CA GLY A 21 -6.83 -0.03 -0.89
C GLY A 21 -5.96 0.00 0.37
N GLU A 22 -6.25 -0.86 1.35
CA GLU A 22 -5.57 -0.91 2.65
C GLU A 22 -5.46 -2.34 3.21
N ILE A 23 -4.59 -2.52 4.21
CA ILE A 23 -4.36 -3.81 4.87
C ILE A 23 -4.07 -3.62 6.36
N ASP A 24 -4.56 -4.55 7.18
CA ASP A 24 -4.31 -4.54 8.62
C ASP A 24 -2.82 -4.80 8.91
N ARG A 25 -2.25 -4.10 9.90
CA ARG A 25 -0.82 -4.24 10.24
C ARG A 25 -0.42 -5.67 10.63
N LEU A 26 -1.31 -6.44 11.27
CA LEU A 26 -1.06 -7.85 11.60
C LEU A 26 -1.11 -8.72 10.34
N GLU A 27 -2.07 -8.47 9.46
CA GLU A 27 -2.18 -9.17 8.17
C GLU A 27 -0.96 -8.92 7.28
N LEU A 28 -0.51 -7.66 7.19
CA LEU A 28 0.73 -7.28 6.52
C LEU A 28 1.95 -8.02 7.10
N SER A 29 2.01 -8.18 8.42
CA SER A 29 3.08 -8.93 9.10
C SER A 29 3.03 -10.44 8.82
N ASN A 30 1.88 -10.97 8.38
CA ASN A 30 1.68 -12.36 8.02
C ASN A 30 2.02 -12.64 6.54
N LEU A 31 2.19 -11.62 5.69
CA LEU A 31 2.72 -11.76 4.32
C LEU A 31 4.20 -12.19 4.28
N ARG A 32 4.83 -12.29 5.46
CA ARG A 32 6.19 -12.78 5.61
C ARG A 32 6.34 -14.21 5.09
N ASP A 33 7.49 -14.50 4.52
CA ASP A 33 7.86 -15.89 4.27
C ASP A 33 8.07 -16.62 5.61
N GLY A 34 7.73 -17.92 5.67
CA GLY A 34 7.75 -18.71 6.91
C GLY A 34 9.11 -18.78 7.61
N THR A 35 10.19 -18.40 6.93
CA THR A 35 11.55 -18.32 7.47
C THR A 35 11.85 -17.03 8.24
N ASN A 36 11.02 -15.99 8.09
CA ASN A 36 11.28 -14.66 8.65
C ASN A 36 10.67 -14.53 10.04
N LYS A 37 11.40 -13.86 10.95
CA LYS A 37 10.87 -13.56 12.28
C LYS A 37 9.88 -12.39 12.18
N VAL A 38 8.82 -12.44 13.00
CA VAL A 38 7.82 -11.35 13.08
C VAL A 38 8.49 -10.01 13.40
N SER A 39 9.49 -10.01 14.29
CA SER A 39 10.22 -8.82 14.71
C SER A 39 10.97 -8.15 13.56
N GLU A 40 11.55 -8.93 12.66
CA GLU A 40 12.31 -8.42 11.50
C GLU A 40 11.36 -7.77 10.49
N VAL A 41 10.21 -8.40 10.26
CA VAL A 41 9.17 -7.88 9.35
C VAL A 41 8.56 -6.60 9.91
N ARG A 42 8.31 -6.53 11.22
CA ARG A 42 7.85 -5.29 11.86
C ARG A 42 8.84 -4.14 11.70
N ALA A 43 10.13 -4.40 11.93
CA ALA A 43 11.17 -3.40 11.71
C ALA A 43 11.25 -2.95 10.24
N LEU A 44 11.05 -3.87 9.29
CA LEU A 44 10.98 -3.54 7.86
C LEU A 44 9.76 -2.66 7.53
N VAL A 45 8.59 -2.99 8.07
CA VAL A 45 7.37 -2.18 7.89
C VAL A 45 7.58 -0.77 8.46
N ASP A 46 8.16 -0.66 9.65
CA ASP A 46 8.47 0.64 10.26
C ASP A 46 9.47 1.45 9.40
N GLN A 47 10.47 0.78 8.81
CA GLN A 47 11.39 1.42 7.87
C GLN A 47 10.69 1.91 6.59
N LEU A 48 9.78 1.10 6.02
CA LEU A 48 9.01 1.46 4.82
C LEU A 48 8.07 2.65 5.09
N LEU A 49 7.47 2.71 6.29
CA LEU A 49 6.67 3.86 6.75
C LEU A 49 7.53 5.12 6.90
N GLN A 50 8.71 5.01 7.52
CA GLN A 50 9.65 6.14 7.66
C GLN A 50 10.12 6.66 6.29
N GLN A 51 10.39 5.76 5.36
CA GLN A 51 10.82 6.08 4.00
C GLN A 51 9.69 6.49 3.05
N LYS A 52 8.44 6.55 3.55
CA LYS A 52 7.23 6.97 2.83
C LYS A 52 6.81 6.03 1.69
N TRP A 53 7.29 4.79 1.71
CA TRP A 53 6.85 3.72 0.81
C TRP A 53 5.47 3.19 1.20
N LEU A 54 5.20 3.13 2.51
CA LEU A 54 3.89 2.85 3.10
C LEU A 54 3.39 4.09 3.85
N ALA A 55 2.09 4.15 4.08
CA ALA A 55 1.44 5.15 4.92
C ALA A 55 0.33 4.52 5.75
N PHE A 56 -0.07 5.17 6.83
CA PHE A 56 -1.32 4.82 7.51
C PHE A 56 -2.51 5.23 6.64
N SER A 57 -3.59 4.48 6.70
CA SER A 57 -4.82 4.84 6.02
C SER A 57 -5.37 6.15 6.59
N ILE A 58 -5.98 6.95 5.71
CA ILE A 58 -6.66 8.18 6.10
C ILE A 58 -7.97 7.93 6.87
N PHE A 59 -8.50 6.69 6.82
CA PHE A 59 -9.75 6.30 7.47
C PHE A 59 -9.55 5.61 8.81
N ASN A 60 -8.43 4.89 8.97
CA ASN A 60 -8.14 4.10 10.15
C ASN A 60 -6.62 4.01 10.39
N ASP A 61 -6.15 4.50 11.54
CA ASP A 61 -4.73 4.49 11.91
C ASP A 61 -4.14 3.08 12.10
N ASP A 62 -4.99 2.06 12.26
CA ASP A 62 -4.55 0.66 12.36
C ASP A 62 -4.34 -0.01 10.99
N GLN A 63 -4.79 0.64 9.91
CA GLN A 63 -4.69 0.16 8.54
C GLN A 63 -3.52 0.83 7.82
N ILE A 64 -2.88 0.09 6.91
CA ILE A 64 -1.72 0.53 6.13
C ILE A 64 -2.09 0.54 4.65
N THR A 65 -1.69 1.60 3.95
CA THR A 65 -1.83 1.75 2.49
C THR A 65 -0.48 2.09 1.85
N LEU A 66 -0.45 2.26 0.52
CA LEU A 66 0.75 2.71 -0.18
C LEU A 66 1.02 4.18 0.12
N GLY A 67 2.27 4.48 0.45
CA GLY A 67 2.71 5.85 0.66
C GLY A 67 2.88 6.59 -0.66
N ILE A 68 2.87 7.93 -0.59
CA ILE A 68 3.03 8.81 -1.76
C ILE A 68 4.26 8.48 -2.61
N ARG A 69 5.36 8.01 -1.98
CA ARG A 69 6.58 7.64 -2.68
C ARG A 69 6.38 6.45 -3.61
N ALA A 70 5.59 5.47 -3.20
CA ALA A 70 5.27 4.31 -4.04
C ALA A 70 4.54 4.74 -5.32
N PHE A 71 3.61 5.68 -5.22
CA PHE A 71 2.93 6.22 -6.41
C PHE A 71 3.87 6.98 -7.33
N LEU A 72 4.75 7.83 -6.78
CA LEU A 72 5.67 8.62 -7.60
C LEU A 72 6.71 7.74 -8.29
N GLU A 73 7.30 6.79 -7.57
CA GLU A 73 8.41 5.99 -8.08
C GLU A 73 7.97 4.71 -8.80
N LEU A 74 6.77 4.18 -8.50
CA LEU A 74 6.28 2.90 -9.01
C LEU A 74 4.94 3.00 -9.75
N SER A 75 4.49 4.19 -10.16
CA SER A 75 3.22 4.42 -10.88
C SER A 75 2.98 3.42 -12.03
N VAL A 76 3.98 3.21 -12.89
CA VAL A 76 3.85 2.28 -14.04
C VAL A 76 3.59 0.84 -13.57
N PHE A 77 4.27 0.41 -12.50
CA PHE A 77 4.07 -0.92 -11.93
C PHE A 77 2.68 -1.04 -11.29
N ILE A 78 2.28 -0.04 -10.50
CA ILE A 78 1.00 0.01 -9.80
C ILE A 78 -0.17 0.02 -10.79
N ARG A 79 -0.11 0.82 -11.86
CA ARG A 79 -1.10 0.82 -12.95
C ARG A 79 -1.20 -0.52 -13.64
N GLY A 80 -0.07 -1.21 -13.82
CA GLY A 80 -0.03 -2.56 -14.37
C GLY A 80 -0.77 -3.61 -13.52
N LEU A 81 -1.04 -3.32 -12.24
CA LEU A 81 -1.84 -4.16 -11.35
C LEU A 81 -3.35 -3.86 -11.42
N GLY A 82 -3.79 -2.89 -12.22
CA GLY A 82 -5.22 -2.60 -12.43
C GLY A 82 -5.81 -1.55 -11.48
N VAL A 83 -4.99 -0.68 -10.92
CA VAL A 83 -5.45 0.45 -10.09
C VAL A 83 -6.37 1.38 -10.87
N LEU A 84 -7.43 1.85 -10.22
CA LEU A 84 -8.41 2.75 -10.81
C LEU A 84 -7.81 4.13 -11.09
N GLU A 85 -8.31 4.80 -12.12
CA GLU A 85 -7.94 6.19 -12.44
C GLU A 85 -9.06 7.14 -11.97
N CYS A 86 -8.69 8.25 -11.34
CA CYS A 86 -9.64 9.26 -10.95
C CYS A 86 -10.15 10.01 -12.17
N MET A 87 -11.46 10.01 -12.37
CA MET A 87 -12.10 10.71 -13.50
C MET A 87 -12.01 12.25 -13.42
N ILE A 88 -11.50 12.82 -12.31
CA ILE A 88 -11.36 14.27 -12.11
C ILE A 88 -9.92 14.72 -12.37
N CYS A 89 -8.94 14.09 -11.72
CA CYS A 89 -7.54 14.50 -11.79
C CYS A 89 -6.65 13.57 -12.61
N HIS A 90 -7.19 12.46 -13.14
CA HIS A 90 -6.45 11.47 -13.91
C HIS A 90 -5.26 10.83 -13.15
N ALA A 91 -5.30 10.91 -11.81
CA ALA A 91 -4.33 10.28 -10.93
C ALA A 91 -4.77 8.86 -10.56
N ASP A 92 -3.79 8.02 -10.18
CA ASP A 92 -4.01 6.65 -9.73
C ASP A 92 -4.69 6.65 -8.35
N VAL A 93 -5.77 5.88 -8.19
CA VAL A 93 -6.61 5.84 -6.98
C VAL A 93 -6.54 4.48 -6.30
N LEU A 94 -6.05 4.44 -5.06
CA LEU A 94 -6.14 3.23 -4.23
C LEU A 94 -7.31 3.29 -3.25
N GLN A 95 -7.52 4.44 -2.63
CA GLN A 95 -8.56 4.59 -1.61
C GLN A 95 -9.70 5.43 -2.16
N VAL A 96 -10.91 4.86 -2.17
CA VAL A 96 -12.13 5.54 -2.62
C VAL A 96 -13.05 5.74 -1.42
N LEU A 97 -13.60 6.94 -1.28
CA LEU A 97 -14.64 7.18 -0.27
C LEU A 97 -15.89 6.35 -0.62
N PRO A 98 -16.41 5.52 0.31
CA PRO A 98 -17.69 4.86 0.09
C PRO A 98 -18.76 5.94 -0.09
N ASN A 99 -19.44 5.92 -1.24
CA ASN A 99 -20.44 6.90 -1.74
C ASN A 99 -19.93 8.16 -2.47
N SER A 100 -18.64 8.31 -2.76
CA SER A 100 -18.18 9.36 -3.68
C SER A 100 -17.83 8.76 -5.03
N SER A 101 -18.42 9.27 -6.11
CA SER A 101 -18.10 8.88 -7.49
C SER A 101 -16.62 9.13 -7.79
N MET A 102 -15.77 8.11 -7.62
CA MET A 102 -14.35 8.07 -7.99
C MET A 102 -13.57 9.38 -7.70
N MET A 103 -13.76 9.96 -6.51
CA MET A 103 -13.06 11.18 -6.12
C MET A 103 -11.76 10.82 -5.41
N CYS A 104 -10.62 11.17 -6.02
CA CYS A 104 -9.35 11.23 -5.31
C CYS A 104 -9.37 12.40 -4.34
N ARG A 105 -9.04 12.15 -3.07
CA ARG A 105 -8.54 13.21 -2.20
C ARG A 105 -7.02 13.21 -2.30
N LEU A 106 -6.46 14.22 -2.94
CA LEU A 106 -5.03 14.51 -2.79
C LEU A 106 -4.77 14.89 -1.32
N PRO A 107 -3.67 14.39 -0.72
CA PRO A 107 -3.25 14.82 0.62
C PRO A 107 -3.00 16.32 0.70
#